data_AF-A0A7X8ZBN6-F1
#
_entry.id   AF-A0A7X8ZBN6-F1
#
_cell.length_a   1.000
_cell.length_b   1.000
_cell.length_c   1.000
_cell.angle_alpha   90.00
_cell.angle_beta   90.00
_cell.angle_gamma   90.00
#
_symmetry.space_group_name_H-M   'P 1'
#
loop_
_entity.id
_entity.type
_entity.pdbx_description
1 polymer ?
#
loop_
_entity_poly.entity_id
_entity_poly.type
_entity_poly.pdbx_seq_one_letter_code
_entity_poly.pdbx_strand_id
1 'polypeptide(L)'
;MIDRAQLKLSDYFVQKSAKPKKISTLSVSVGQMPKEVIPLSIFAFLFGMASINGLYPFTLSFAAANFIYRNNFIIPTVFSYLGTLVAIKGIISIRYLGAIGIFFIIYTLLNRTNRQNQLLLLGLAVFFSNVLSGLIFLRTYGISPFDIFLLLAESVMASIMTFIIPGGMPWLFKEPIQPTERNICMAVLAGVLLSIARNFVWLGVNVRDVFGVFAVLLLALIDGSGAGAAAGIIIGITGFSFSLSPWSTAIMAFSGLISGSFNKLGKIGVITGFSLGYLLYNFYVNSMGEAIISLPVLAVAFILVLLLPQNIINRTRLYLSSSYNGTNLESYQLEERARDRLYELASLLSDLGGAFKDTLIKKEERILSAEYLDLVCRKAQLEVCSDCGMRRICWEKEPKRTMASFYTLIKHQEGLSDKNTIPFLFKSRCGQTETIKKIVKE
;
A
#
# COMPACT_ATOMS: atom_id res chain seq x y z
N MET A 1 -5.61 8.95 31.34
CA MET A 1 -4.42 8.96 30.48
C MET A 1 -3.59 7.69 30.72
N ILE A 2 -4.17 6.52 30.47
CA ILE A 2 -3.52 5.22 30.26
C ILE A 2 -4.49 4.53 29.29
N ASP A 3 -4.26 4.76 27.99
CA ASP A 3 -5.30 4.77 26.97
C ASP A 3 -5.20 3.54 26.06
N ARG A 4 -6.32 2.81 25.96
CA ARG A 4 -6.86 2.07 24.80
C ARG A 4 -6.03 1.06 23.99
N ALA A 5 -4.70 0.95 24.14
CA ALA A 5 -3.88 0.05 23.32
C ALA A 5 -3.93 -1.43 23.78
N GLN A 6 -4.12 -1.69 25.07
CA GLN A 6 -4.11 -3.06 25.60
C GLN A 6 -5.41 -3.84 25.34
N LEU A 7 -6.55 -3.15 25.22
CA LEU A 7 -7.85 -3.80 25.01
C LEU A 7 -8.05 -4.36 23.59
N LYS A 8 -7.28 -3.89 22.58
CA LYS A 8 -7.36 -4.46 21.23
C LYS A 8 -6.48 -5.70 21.03
N LEU A 9 -5.48 -5.92 21.90
CA LEU A 9 -4.57 -7.06 21.75
C LEU A 9 -5.23 -8.36 22.24
N SER A 10 -6.05 -8.32 23.29
CA SER A 10 -6.75 -9.50 23.81
C SER A 10 -7.78 -10.05 22.82
N ASP A 11 -8.51 -9.17 22.13
CA ASP A 11 -9.62 -9.57 21.27
C ASP A 11 -9.13 -10.24 19.97
N TYR A 12 -7.89 -9.97 19.54
CA TYR A 12 -7.28 -10.68 18.41
C TYR A 12 -6.91 -12.14 18.76
N PHE A 13 -6.60 -12.43 20.03
CA PHE A 13 -6.23 -13.78 20.48
C PHE A 13 -7.43 -14.67 20.83
N VAL A 14 -8.59 -14.08 21.16
CA VAL A 14 -9.76 -14.85 21.64
C VAL A 14 -10.53 -15.54 20.50
N GLN A 15 -10.45 -15.07 19.26
CA GLN A 15 -11.30 -15.61 18.18
C GLN A 15 -10.79 -16.89 17.49
N LYS A 16 -9.66 -17.48 17.93
CA LYS A 16 -9.12 -18.74 17.36
C LYS A 16 -9.24 -19.95 18.29
N SER A 17 -10.20 -19.92 19.21
CA SER A 17 -10.60 -21.04 20.06
C SER A 17 -11.84 -21.74 19.48
N ALA A 18 -11.65 -22.83 18.73
CA ALA A 18 -12.55 -24.01 18.70
C ALA A 18 -12.16 -25.05 17.63
N LYS A 19 -11.42 -26.09 18.05
CA LYS A 19 -11.76 -27.53 17.94
C LYS A 19 -10.47 -28.39 17.98
N PRO A 20 -10.43 -29.44 18.82
CA PRO A 20 -9.28 -30.33 18.93
C PRO A 20 -9.23 -31.28 17.72
N LYS A 21 -8.10 -31.34 17.00
CA LYS A 21 -7.87 -32.40 16.01
C LYS A 21 -7.04 -33.51 16.62
N LYS A 22 -7.69 -34.67 16.73
CA LYS A 22 -7.19 -35.96 17.19
C LYS A 22 -5.85 -36.34 16.56
N ILE A 23 -5.04 -36.94 17.41
CA ILE A 23 -3.89 -37.80 17.12
C ILE A 23 -4.30 -38.85 16.08
N SER A 24 -3.52 -38.97 15.02
CA SER A 24 -3.39 -40.22 14.28
C SER A 24 -1.90 -40.48 14.10
N THR A 25 -1.51 -41.62 14.63
CA THR A 25 -0.21 -42.27 14.55
C THR A 25 0.33 -42.33 13.13
N LEU A 26 1.67 -42.38 13.06
CA LEU A 26 2.49 -42.73 11.91
C LEU A 26 1.75 -43.68 10.95
N SER A 27 1.21 -43.12 9.88
CA SER A 27 0.85 -43.87 8.69
C SER A 27 1.56 -43.17 7.54
N VAL A 28 2.57 -43.84 7.01
CA VAL A 28 3.17 -43.52 5.72
C VAL A 28 2.09 -43.77 4.68
N SER A 29 1.24 -42.78 4.48
CA SER A 29 0.36 -42.72 3.32
C SER A 29 0.94 -41.67 2.40
N VAL A 30 1.67 -42.13 1.39
CA VAL A 30 1.90 -41.36 0.15
C VAL A 30 0.55 -41.32 -0.57
N GLY A 31 -0.40 -40.60 0.03
CA GLY A 31 -1.80 -40.57 -0.35
C GLY A 31 -2.22 -39.14 -0.62
N GLN A 32 -2.46 -38.85 -1.90
CA GLN A 32 -2.95 -37.58 -2.46
C GLN A 32 -2.16 -36.34 -2.03
N MET A 33 -1.11 -36.03 -2.80
CA MET A 33 -0.40 -34.75 -2.69
C MET A 33 -1.39 -33.60 -2.91
N PRO A 34 -1.67 -32.75 -1.89
CA PRO A 34 -2.44 -31.55 -2.14
C PRO A 34 -1.71 -30.72 -3.19
N LYS A 35 -2.44 -30.10 -4.12
CA LYS A 35 -1.87 -29.25 -5.21
C LYS A 35 -0.90 -28.17 -4.68
N GLU A 36 -0.98 -27.84 -3.39
CA GLU A 36 -0.10 -26.93 -2.65
C GLU A 36 1.32 -27.46 -2.36
N VAL A 37 1.59 -28.78 -2.44
CA VAL A 37 2.93 -29.36 -2.13
C VAL A 37 3.96 -29.07 -3.22
N ILE A 38 3.51 -29.01 -4.48
CA ILE A 38 4.37 -28.75 -5.64
C ILE A 38 5.01 -27.35 -5.56
N PRO A 39 4.24 -26.24 -5.46
CA PRO A 39 4.84 -24.91 -5.34
C PRO A 39 5.69 -24.78 -4.08
N LEU A 40 5.25 -25.39 -2.96
CA LEU A 40 6.01 -25.38 -1.70
C LEU A 40 7.37 -26.05 -1.84
N SER A 41 7.46 -27.16 -2.56
CA SER A 41 8.72 -27.88 -2.80
C SER A 41 9.66 -27.10 -3.73
N ILE A 42 9.11 -26.40 -4.73
CA ILE A 42 9.88 -25.51 -5.60
C ILE A 42 10.48 -24.34 -4.79
N PHE A 43 9.65 -23.67 -3.98
CA PHE A 43 10.15 -22.61 -3.10
C PHE A 43 11.16 -23.16 -2.09
N ALA A 44 10.92 -24.33 -1.49
CA ALA A 44 11.87 -24.96 -0.58
C ALA A 44 13.24 -25.14 -1.22
N PHE A 45 13.26 -25.69 -2.43
CA PHE A 45 14.48 -25.90 -3.20
C PHE A 45 15.21 -24.57 -3.49
N LEU A 46 14.48 -23.53 -3.92
CA LEU A 46 15.05 -22.22 -4.19
C LEU A 46 15.63 -21.58 -2.92
N PHE A 47 14.91 -21.61 -1.80
CA PHE A 47 15.42 -21.10 -0.53
C PHE A 47 16.66 -21.86 -0.06
N GLY A 48 16.71 -23.18 -0.27
CA GLY A 48 17.90 -23.98 0.03
C GLY A 48 19.12 -23.60 -0.83
N MET A 49 18.91 -23.14 -2.07
CA MET A 49 20.01 -22.67 -2.93
C MET A 49 20.50 -21.27 -2.58
N ALA A 50 19.68 -20.45 -1.92
CA ALA A 50 20.03 -19.08 -1.62
C ALA A 50 21.15 -19.01 -0.58
N SER A 51 22.16 -18.17 -0.86
CA SER A 51 23.24 -17.90 0.08
C SER A 51 23.46 -16.40 0.26
N ILE A 52 23.96 -16.05 1.45
CA ILE A 52 24.51 -14.74 1.74
C ILE A 52 26.00 -14.96 1.97
N ASN A 53 26.84 -14.62 0.98
CA ASN A 53 28.30 -14.77 1.04
C ASN A 53 28.79 -16.14 1.53
N GLY A 54 28.14 -17.21 1.08
CA GLY A 54 28.53 -18.59 1.43
C GLY A 54 27.88 -19.15 2.70
N LEU A 55 27.08 -18.35 3.41
CA LEU A 55 26.20 -18.81 4.50
C LEU A 55 24.83 -19.19 3.94
N TYR A 56 24.22 -20.26 4.46
CA TYR A 56 22.94 -20.79 3.97
C TYR A 56 21.91 -20.87 5.11
N PRO A 57 21.54 -19.73 5.74
CA PRO A 57 20.59 -19.71 6.86
C PRO A 57 19.19 -20.15 6.44
N PHE A 58 18.82 -19.92 5.18
CA PHE A 58 17.45 -20.10 4.68
C PHE A 58 16.96 -21.55 4.66
N THR A 59 17.88 -22.51 4.51
CA THR A 59 17.57 -23.93 4.43
C THR A 59 16.92 -24.43 5.71
N LEU A 60 17.55 -24.09 6.84
CA LEU A 60 17.08 -24.44 8.17
C LEU A 60 15.82 -23.64 8.52
N SER A 61 15.78 -22.34 8.18
CA SER A 61 14.60 -21.50 8.41
C SER A 61 13.36 -22.00 7.69
N PHE A 62 13.50 -22.39 6.42
CA PHE A 62 12.38 -22.89 5.63
C PHE A 62 11.92 -24.26 6.14
N ALA A 63 12.86 -25.15 6.50
CA ALA A 63 12.53 -26.41 7.14
C ALA A 63 11.74 -26.17 8.45
N ALA A 64 12.27 -25.33 9.33
CA ALA A 64 11.65 -25.00 10.61
C ALA A 64 10.25 -24.38 10.45
N ALA A 65 10.07 -23.44 9.50
CA ALA A 65 8.76 -22.86 9.21
C ALA A 65 7.74 -23.94 8.78
N ASN A 66 8.14 -24.93 7.98
CA ASN A 66 7.25 -26.02 7.60
C ASN A 66 6.83 -26.90 8.80
N PHE A 67 7.74 -27.17 9.74
CA PHE A 67 7.44 -27.91 10.97
C PHE A 67 6.48 -27.15 11.90
N ILE A 68 6.59 -25.83 11.96
CA ILE A 68 5.78 -25.00 12.87
C ILE A 68 4.34 -24.85 12.36
N TYR A 69 4.19 -24.59 11.05
CA TYR A 69 2.92 -24.13 10.49
C TYR A 69 2.15 -25.19 9.69
N ARG A 70 2.74 -26.36 9.37
CA ARG A 70 2.09 -27.40 8.55
C ARG A 70 2.27 -28.81 9.10
N ASN A 71 1.27 -29.66 8.84
CA ASN A 71 1.28 -31.09 9.19
C ASN A 71 2.08 -31.97 8.21
N ASN A 72 2.23 -31.58 6.94
CA ASN A 72 3.00 -32.32 5.92
C ASN A 72 4.36 -31.64 5.70
N PHE A 73 5.34 -32.01 6.52
CA PHE A 73 6.63 -31.32 6.63
C PHE A 73 7.79 -32.04 5.92
N ILE A 74 7.67 -33.35 5.66
CA ILE A 74 8.80 -34.18 5.21
C ILE A 74 9.25 -33.79 3.80
N ILE A 75 8.31 -33.73 2.84
CA ILE A 75 8.64 -33.49 1.42
C ILE A 75 9.32 -32.11 1.24
N PRO A 76 8.76 -30.98 1.70
CA PRO A 76 9.41 -29.67 1.53
C PRO A 76 10.78 -29.58 2.22
N THR A 77 10.95 -30.23 3.37
CA THR A 77 12.23 -30.25 4.08
C THR A 77 13.32 -30.96 3.29
N VAL A 78 12.99 -32.09 2.65
CA VAL A 78 13.91 -32.81 1.77
C VAL A 78 14.29 -31.95 0.56
N PHE A 79 13.33 -31.25 -0.05
CA PHE A 79 13.62 -30.33 -1.16
C PHE A 79 14.49 -29.14 -0.75
N SER A 80 14.30 -28.59 0.45
CA SER A 80 15.18 -27.55 1.01
C SER A 80 16.62 -28.04 1.12
N TYR A 81 16.82 -29.24 1.66
CA TYR A 81 18.14 -29.85 1.76
C TYR A 81 18.78 -30.15 0.39
N LEU A 82 17.98 -30.64 -0.57
CA LEU A 82 18.44 -30.83 -1.95
C LEU A 82 18.92 -29.51 -2.58
N GLY A 83 18.27 -28.39 -2.28
CA GLY A 83 18.72 -27.06 -2.70
C GLY A 83 20.14 -26.74 -2.19
N THR A 84 20.41 -26.96 -0.90
CA THR A 84 21.75 -26.76 -0.34
C THR A 84 22.80 -27.67 -0.93
N LEU A 85 22.44 -28.92 -1.21
CA LEU A 85 23.36 -29.88 -1.83
C LEU A 85 23.82 -29.40 -3.20
N VAL A 86 22.89 -28.88 -4.01
CA VAL A 86 23.20 -28.34 -5.34
C VAL A 86 24.10 -27.11 -5.25
N ALA A 87 23.92 -26.26 -4.23
CA ALA A 87 24.66 -25.02 -4.11
C ALA A 87 26.07 -25.18 -3.52
N ILE A 88 26.23 -25.97 -2.46
CA ILE A 88 27.51 -26.08 -1.72
C ILE A 88 28.42 -27.17 -2.29
N LYS A 89 27.87 -28.15 -3.02
CA LYS A 89 28.59 -29.29 -3.63
C LYS A 89 29.77 -29.78 -2.77
N GLY A 90 29.50 -30.46 -1.66
CA GLY A 90 30.57 -31.03 -0.84
C GLY A 90 30.15 -31.41 0.58
N ILE A 91 31.13 -31.86 1.37
CA ILE A 91 30.96 -32.38 2.75
C ILE A 91 30.32 -31.36 3.72
N ILE A 92 30.43 -30.06 3.41
CA ILE A 92 29.88 -28.95 4.19
C ILE A 92 28.34 -28.99 4.22
N SER A 93 27.69 -29.60 3.22
CA SER A 93 26.23 -29.75 3.20
C SER A 93 25.70 -30.62 4.35
N ILE A 94 26.50 -31.58 4.83
CA ILE A 94 26.14 -32.50 5.92
C ILE A 94 25.87 -31.74 7.21
N ARG A 95 26.54 -30.59 7.42
CA ARG A 95 26.27 -29.68 8.54
C ARG A 95 24.80 -29.26 8.56
N TYR A 96 24.24 -28.84 7.43
CA TYR A 96 22.85 -28.38 7.38
C TYR A 96 21.85 -29.53 7.56
N LEU A 97 22.19 -30.75 7.12
CA LEU A 97 21.41 -31.95 7.42
C LEU A 97 21.39 -32.22 8.94
N GLY A 98 22.54 -32.12 9.59
CA GLY A 98 22.68 -32.25 11.04
C GLY A 98 21.86 -31.20 11.79
N ALA A 99 21.88 -29.94 11.35
CA ALA A 99 21.07 -28.87 11.93
C ALA A 99 19.56 -29.15 11.83
N ILE A 100 19.07 -29.63 10.68
CA ILE A 100 17.66 -30.03 10.49
C ILE A 100 17.30 -31.20 11.44
N GLY A 101 18.17 -32.20 11.56
CA GLY A 101 17.96 -33.34 12.45
C GLY A 101 17.91 -32.94 13.92
N ILE A 102 18.84 -32.09 14.36
CA ILE A 102 18.86 -31.55 15.73
C ILE A 102 17.61 -30.70 16.00
N PHE A 103 17.22 -29.84 15.05
CA PHE A 103 16.00 -29.04 15.16
C PHE A 103 14.76 -29.94 15.32
N PHE A 104 14.66 -31.02 14.55
CA PHE A 104 13.56 -31.98 14.66
C PHE A 104 13.47 -32.62 16.05
N ILE A 105 14.61 -33.03 16.63
CA ILE A 105 14.68 -33.58 17.98
C ILE A 105 14.23 -32.52 19.01
N ILE A 106 14.75 -31.30 18.92
CA ILE A 106 14.37 -30.21 19.84
C ILE A 106 12.87 -29.89 19.71
N TYR A 107 12.34 -29.83 18.49
CA TYR A 107 10.92 -29.57 18.22
C TYR A 107 10.02 -30.62 18.87
N THR A 108 10.34 -31.92 18.70
CA THR A 108 9.55 -33.01 19.28
C THR A 108 9.56 -32.99 20.81
N LEU A 109 10.67 -32.59 21.43
CA LEU A 109 10.78 -32.39 22.89
C LEU A 109 9.97 -31.18 23.37
N LEU A 110 10.04 -30.05 22.64
CA LEU A 110 9.34 -28.81 22.98
C LEU A 110 7.83 -28.91 22.84
N ASN A 111 7.34 -29.62 21.83
CA ASN A 111 5.90 -29.76 21.57
C ASN A 111 5.15 -30.52 22.69
N ARG A 112 5.88 -31.11 23.63
CA ARG A 112 5.33 -31.72 24.85
C ARG A 112 5.05 -30.71 25.97
N THR A 113 5.56 -29.48 25.85
CA THR A 113 5.51 -28.42 26.87
C THR A 113 4.52 -27.31 26.51
N ASN A 114 4.04 -26.57 27.51
CA ASN A 114 2.92 -25.62 27.47
C ASN A 114 2.98 -24.56 26.34
N ARG A 115 1.81 -24.18 25.84
CA ARG A 115 1.54 -23.57 24.52
C ARG A 115 1.85 -22.06 24.40
N GLN A 116 2.02 -21.35 25.51
CA GLN A 116 1.99 -19.89 25.53
C GLN A 116 3.30 -19.21 25.09
N ASN A 117 4.46 -19.87 25.26
CA ASN A 117 5.78 -19.35 24.84
C ASN A 117 6.37 -20.08 23.63
N GLN A 118 5.55 -20.85 22.92
CA GLN A 118 6.03 -21.83 21.94
C GLN A 118 6.79 -21.18 20.77
N LEU A 119 6.35 -20.01 20.28
CA LEU A 119 6.99 -19.34 19.13
C LEU A 119 8.41 -18.83 19.46
N LEU A 120 8.61 -18.17 20.59
CA LEU A 120 9.95 -17.71 21.00
C LEU A 120 10.89 -18.88 21.26
N LEU A 121 10.39 -19.93 21.92
CA LEU A 121 11.12 -21.17 22.15
C LEU A 121 11.51 -21.87 20.84
N LEU A 122 10.65 -21.84 19.82
CA LEU A 122 10.94 -22.37 18.48
C LEU A 122 12.01 -21.55 17.76
N GLY A 123 11.97 -20.22 17.84
CA GLY A 123 13.03 -19.36 17.29
C GLY A 123 14.40 -19.64 17.92
N LEU A 124 14.44 -19.81 19.25
CA LEU A 124 15.65 -20.21 19.96
C LEU A 124 16.09 -21.63 19.60
N ALA A 125 15.15 -22.56 19.39
CA ALA A 125 15.46 -23.92 18.95
C ALA A 125 16.19 -23.93 17.60
N VAL A 126 15.75 -23.10 16.63
CA VAL A 126 16.45 -22.93 15.35
C VAL A 126 17.88 -22.43 15.59
N PHE A 127 18.05 -21.39 16.41
CA PHE A 127 19.36 -20.84 16.74
C PHE A 127 20.30 -21.90 17.31
N PHE A 128 19.88 -22.60 18.37
CA PHE A 128 20.71 -23.62 19.01
C PHE A 128 20.98 -24.83 18.10
N SER A 129 20.03 -25.22 17.26
CA SER A 129 20.22 -26.33 16.32
C SER A 129 21.34 -26.04 15.31
N ASN A 130 21.41 -24.80 14.79
CA ASN A 130 22.45 -24.40 13.85
C ASN A 130 23.82 -24.27 14.55
N VAL A 131 23.84 -23.63 15.73
CA VAL A 131 25.08 -23.46 16.51
C VAL A 131 25.66 -24.82 16.89
N LEU A 132 24.85 -25.74 17.40
CA LEU A 132 25.33 -27.06 17.83
C LEU A 132 25.88 -27.86 16.65
N SER A 133 25.15 -27.88 15.52
CA SER A 133 25.64 -28.54 14.31
C SER A 133 26.91 -27.91 13.76
N GLY A 134 27.00 -26.58 13.78
CA GLY A 134 28.19 -25.84 13.34
C GLY A 134 29.41 -26.06 14.23
N LEU A 135 29.24 -26.10 15.55
CA LEU A 135 30.34 -26.38 16.49
C LEU A 135 30.88 -27.81 16.34
N ILE A 136 30.01 -28.79 16.12
CA ILE A 136 30.42 -30.19 15.84
C ILE A 136 31.28 -30.23 14.58
N PHE A 137 30.87 -29.52 13.53
CA PHE A 137 31.61 -29.46 12.26
C PHE A 137 32.95 -28.71 12.40
N LEU A 138 32.96 -27.54 13.05
CA LEU A 138 34.18 -26.74 13.25
C LEU A 138 35.21 -27.47 14.12
N ARG A 139 34.79 -28.29 15.07
CA ARG A 139 35.70 -29.11 15.88
C ARG A 139 36.52 -30.10 15.03
N THR A 140 35.99 -30.55 13.89
CA THR A 140 36.68 -31.48 12.99
C THR A 140 37.66 -30.79 12.04
N TYR A 141 37.40 -29.53 11.66
CA TYR A 141 38.18 -28.80 10.64
C TYR A 141 39.10 -27.69 11.21
N GLY A 142 39.00 -27.41 12.51
CA GLY A 142 39.73 -26.34 13.17
C GLY A 142 38.81 -25.16 13.51
N ILE A 143 39.07 -24.53 14.66
CA ILE A 143 38.23 -23.46 15.20
C ILE A 143 38.99 -22.14 15.05
N SER A 144 38.51 -21.27 14.17
CA SER A 144 38.88 -19.85 14.15
C SER A 144 37.85 -19.03 14.91
N PRO A 145 38.23 -17.99 15.68
CA PRO A 145 37.27 -17.08 16.30
C PRO A 145 36.37 -16.38 15.27
N PHE A 146 36.87 -16.15 14.05
CA PHE A 146 36.08 -15.58 12.96
C PHE A 146 34.96 -16.52 12.49
N ASP A 147 35.22 -17.83 12.44
CA ASP A 147 34.22 -18.82 12.04
C ASP A 147 33.10 -18.97 13.08
N ILE A 148 33.44 -18.82 14.37
CA ILE A 148 32.44 -18.77 15.44
C ILE A 148 31.53 -17.54 15.27
N PHE A 149 32.11 -16.38 14.95
CA PHE A 149 31.33 -15.17 14.71
C PHE A 149 30.38 -15.33 13.52
N LEU A 150 30.86 -15.87 12.39
CA LEU A 150 30.03 -16.16 11.23
C LEU A 150 28.93 -17.18 11.53
N LEU A 151 29.23 -18.22 12.31
CA LEU A 151 28.25 -19.22 12.74
C LEU A 151 27.14 -18.60 13.61
N LEU A 152 27.49 -17.72 14.54
CA LEU A 152 26.51 -17.01 15.37
C LEU A 152 25.65 -16.09 14.51
N ALA A 153 26.25 -15.31 13.61
CA ALA A 153 25.53 -14.43 12.70
C ALA A 153 24.55 -15.22 11.80
N GLU A 154 24.99 -16.33 11.22
CA GLU A 154 24.15 -17.23 10.43
C GLU A 154 22.98 -17.79 11.25
N SER A 155 23.22 -18.16 12.51
CA SER A 155 22.20 -18.72 13.39
C SER A 155 21.14 -17.68 13.77
N VAL A 156 21.54 -16.42 14.01
CA VAL A 156 20.59 -15.31 14.22
C VAL A 156 19.74 -15.09 12.97
N MET A 157 20.38 -15.03 11.79
CA MET A 157 19.67 -14.88 10.52
C MET A 157 18.67 -16.02 10.31
N ALA A 158 19.07 -17.27 10.57
CA ALA A 158 18.21 -18.43 10.41
C ALA A 158 16.99 -18.39 11.35
N SER A 159 17.18 -17.96 12.59
CA SER A 159 16.09 -17.79 13.55
C SER A 159 15.08 -16.75 13.09
N ILE A 160 15.54 -15.56 12.69
CA ILE A 160 14.68 -14.46 12.22
C ILE A 160 13.92 -14.87 10.94
N MET A 161 14.61 -15.48 9.97
CA MET A 161 14.01 -15.87 8.69
C MET A 161 12.91 -16.93 8.84
N THR A 162 12.93 -17.73 9.92
CA THR A 162 11.88 -18.73 10.21
C THR A 162 10.50 -18.07 10.36
N PHE A 163 10.44 -16.82 10.83
CA PHE A 163 9.19 -16.06 10.98
C PHE A 163 8.88 -15.19 9.75
N ILE A 164 9.91 -14.70 9.04
CA ILE A 164 9.73 -13.88 7.83
C ILE A 164 9.14 -14.71 6.68
N ILE A 165 9.54 -15.98 6.54
CA ILE A 165 9.09 -16.86 5.45
C ILE A 165 7.56 -17.06 5.43
N PRO A 166 6.90 -17.46 6.53
CA PRO A 166 5.43 -17.47 6.63
C PRO A 166 4.80 -16.10 6.39
N GLY A 167 5.44 -15.06 6.94
CA GLY A 167 5.11 -13.63 6.76
C GLY A 167 4.97 -13.22 5.30
N GLY A 168 5.94 -13.63 4.49
CA GLY A 168 6.01 -13.29 3.07
C GLY A 168 5.23 -14.24 2.18
N MET A 169 4.90 -15.46 2.64
CA MET A 169 4.09 -16.41 1.85
C MET A 169 2.77 -16.78 2.54
N PRO A 170 1.89 -15.79 2.85
CA PRO A 170 0.65 -16.08 3.56
C PRO A 170 -0.32 -16.95 2.76
N TRP A 171 -0.25 -16.95 1.41
CA TRP A 171 -1.05 -17.86 0.59
C TRP A 171 -0.69 -19.34 0.84
N LEU A 172 0.56 -19.58 1.23
CA LEU A 172 1.13 -20.91 1.39
C LEU A 172 1.06 -21.36 2.85
N PHE A 173 1.32 -20.45 3.80
CA PHE A 173 1.31 -20.76 5.23
C PHE A 173 -0.04 -20.46 5.91
N LYS A 174 -0.99 -19.82 5.21
CA LYS A 174 -2.35 -19.50 5.69
C LYS A 174 -2.34 -18.70 7.01
N GLU A 175 -1.35 -17.83 7.16
CA GLU A 175 -1.18 -16.96 8.32
C GLU A 175 -1.85 -15.59 8.09
N PRO A 176 -2.69 -15.09 9.01
CA PRO A 176 -3.23 -13.74 8.94
C PRO A 176 -2.14 -12.75 9.38
N ILE A 177 -1.56 -12.04 8.41
CA ILE A 177 -0.52 -11.01 8.64
C ILE A 177 -1.04 -9.66 8.15
N GLN A 178 -0.63 -8.59 8.83
CA GLN A 178 -0.95 -7.22 8.42
C GLN A 178 -0.37 -6.94 7.02
N PRO A 179 -1.09 -6.24 6.12
CA PRO A 179 -0.61 -6.03 4.74
C PRO A 179 0.76 -5.34 4.67
N THR A 180 1.05 -4.41 5.57
CA THR A 180 2.35 -3.71 5.64
C THR A 180 3.50 -4.67 5.97
N GLU A 181 3.34 -5.52 6.99
CA GLU A 181 4.34 -6.52 7.39
C GLU A 181 4.54 -7.58 6.31
N ARG A 182 3.44 -8.01 5.67
CA ARG A 182 3.48 -8.95 4.55
C ARG A 182 4.30 -8.39 3.38
N ASN A 183 4.12 -7.11 3.04
CA ASN A 183 4.81 -6.49 1.92
C ASN A 183 6.32 -6.41 2.17
N ILE A 184 6.73 -6.10 3.41
CA ILE A 184 8.12 -6.15 3.85
C ILE A 184 8.66 -7.58 3.75
N CYS A 185 7.94 -8.58 4.27
CA CYS A 185 8.38 -9.97 4.21
C CYS A 185 8.47 -10.48 2.76
N MET A 186 7.52 -10.12 1.89
CA MET A 186 7.56 -10.39 0.46
C MET A 186 8.80 -9.79 -0.21
N ALA A 187 9.15 -8.54 0.14
CA ALA A 187 10.36 -7.88 -0.35
C ALA A 187 11.63 -8.64 0.09
N VAL A 188 11.66 -9.14 1.33
CA VAL A 188 12.76 -9.98 1.84
C VAL A 188 12.90 -11.23 1.00
N LEU A 189 11.81 -11.98 0.81
CA LEU A 189 11.83 -13.21 0.04
C LEU A 189 12.22 -12.98 -1.43
N ALA A 190 11.75 -11.88 -2.05
CA ALA A 190 12.14 -11.52 -3.40
C ALA A 190 13.65 -11.26 -3.52
N GLY A 191 14.24 -10.52 -2.57
CA GLY A 191 15.68 -10.27 -2.55
C GLY A 191 16.52 -11.53 -2.32
N VAL A 192 16.00 -12.50 -1.55
CA VAL A 192 16.63 -13.82 -1.36
C VAL A 192 16.59 -14.65 -2.65
N LEU A 193 15.45 -14.67 -3.34
CA LEU A 193 15.31 -15.37 -4.63
C LEU A 193 16.23 -14.78 -5.71
N LEU A 194 16.34 -13.44 -5.75
CA LEU A 194 17.30 -12.74 -6.63
C LEU A 194 18.76 -13.08 -6.29
N SER A 195 19.03 -13.53 -5.06
CA SER A 195 20.39 -13.95 -4.68
C SER A 195 20.89 -15.18 -5.44
N ILE A 196 19.97 -16.04 -5.87
CA ILE A 196 20.28 -17.29 -6.56
C ILE A 196 20.85 -17.03 -7.97
N ALA A 197 20.51 -15.91 -8.60
CA ALA A 197 20.92 -15.55 -9.96
C ALA A 197 22.35 -14.98 -10.06
N ARG A 198 23.30 -15.48 -9.25
CA ARG A 198 24.62 -14.87 -9.02
C ARG A 198 25.54 -14.80 -10.26
N ASN A 199 25.33 -15.62 -11.29
CA ASN A 199 26.27 -15.78 -12.41
C ASN A 199 25.68 -15.46 -13.81
N PHE A 200 24.53 -14.78 -13.90
CA PHE A 200 23.98 -14.37 -15.19
C PHE A 200 24.50 -12.98 -15.61
N VAL A 201 25.65 -12.97 -16.28
CA VAL A 201 26.21 -11.80 -16.94
C VAL A 201 25.71 -11.77 -18.38
N TRP A 202 25.03 -10.70 -18.78
CA TRP A 202 24.58 -10.50 -20.16
C TRP A 202 25.07 -9.13 -20.63
N LEU A 203 25.80 -9.08 -21.76
CA LEU A 203 26.37 -7.85 -22.33
C LEU A 203 27.27 -7.06 -21.35
N GLY A 204 28.03 -7.74 -20.48
CA GLY A 204 28.90 -7.10 -19.49
C GLY A 204 28.15 -6.46 -18.31
N VAL A 205 26.82 -6.64 -18.24
CA VAL A 205 25.98 -6.18 -17.14
C VAL A 205 25.43 -7.38 -16.39
N ASN A 206 25.47 -7.35 -15.05
CA ASN A 206 24.81 -8.36 -14.24
C ASN A 206 23.29 -8.18 -14.34
N VAL A 207 22.62 -9.17 -14.93
CA VAL A 207 21.15 -9.19 -15.05
C VAL A 207 20.49 -9.11 -13.67
N ARG A 208 21.16 -9.67 -12.66
CA ARG A 208 20.78 -9.59 -11.25
C ARG A 208 20.63 -8.16 -10.74
N ASP A 209 21.61 -7.30 -11.04
CA ASP A 209 21.64 -5.93 -10.53
C ASP A 209 20.49 -5.11 -11.16
N VAL A 210 20.18 -5.39 -12.43
CA VAL A 210 19.03 -4.80 -13.14
C VAL A 210 17.72 -5.19 -12.47
N PHE A 211 17.50 -6.49 -12.24
CA PHE A 211 16.29 -6.97 -11.56
C PHE A 211 16.21 -6.52 -10.11
N GLY A 212 17.36 -6.35 -9.43
CA GLY A 212 17.45 -5.79 -8.10
C GLY A 212 16.94 -4.36 -8.05
N VAL A 213 17.49 -3.47 -8.88
CA VAL A 213 17.03 -2.08 -8.98
C VAL A 213 15.56 -2.02 -9.40
N PHE A 214 15.15 -2.83 -10.38
CA PHE A 214 13.76 -2.92 -10.82
C PHE A 214 12.81 -3.31 -9.68
N ALA A 215 13.16 -4.30 -8.86
CA ALA A 215 12.35 -4.73 -7.72
C ALA A 215 12.22 -3.63 -6.65
N VAL A 216 13.31 -2.89 -6.36
CA VAL A 216 13.27 -1.74 -5.44
C VAL A 216 12.31 -0.67 -5.96
N LEU A 217 12.42 -0.29 -7.24
CA LEU A 217 11.55 0.71 -7.86
C LEU A 217 10.08 0.28 -7.86
N LEU A 218 9.81 -0.99 -8.14
CA LEU A 218 8.45 -1.54 -8.16
C LEU A 218 7.81 -1.50 -6.77
N LEU A 219 8.54 -1.89 -5.72
CA LEU A 219 8.05 -1.84 -4.34
C LEU A 219 7.90 -0.40 -3.85
N ALA A 220 8.85 0.48 -4.20
CA ALA A 220 8.75 1.92 -3.93
C ALA A 220 7.50 2.54 -4.58
N LEU A 221 7.18 2.15 -5.82
CA LEU A 221 6.00 2.62 -6.56
C LEU A 221 4.68 2.14 -5.94
N ILE A 222 4.63 0.90 -5.46
CA ILE A 222 3.39 0.31 -4.96
C ILE A 222 3.09 0.73 -3.53
N ASP A 223 4.08 0.60 -2.63
CA ASP A 223 3.87 0.66 -1.17
C ASP A 223 4.71 1.78 -0.50
N GLY A 224 5.38 2.60 -1.31
CA GLY A 224 6.02 3.85 -0.88
C GLY A 224 7.41 3.69 -0.28
N SER A 225 7.83 4.72 0.46
CA SER A 225 9.20 4.88 0.97
C SER A 225 9.65 3.73 1.88
N GLY A 226 8.78 3.24 2.77
CA GLY A 226 9.12 2.16 3.70
C GLY A 226 9.44 0.85 2.97
N ALA A 227 8.60 0.45 2.01
CA ALA A 227 8.81 -0.77 1.23
C ALA A 227 10.01 -0.64 0.28
N GLY A 228 10.19 0.53 -0.35
CA GLY A 228 11.36 0.82 -1.18
C GLY A 228 12.68 0.73 -0.40
N ALA A 229 12.73 1.32 0.80
CA ALA A 229 13.91 1.26 1.66
C ALA A 229 14.20 -0.17 2.13
N ALA A 230 13.18 -0.90 2.62
CA ALA A 230 13.33 -2.28 3.05
C ALA A 230 13.87 -3.16 1.91
N ALA A 231 13.22 -3.10 0.74
CA ALA A 231 13.65 -3.80 -0.46
C ALA A 231 15.09 -3.46 -0.84
N GLY A 232 15.45 -2.17 -0.77
CA GLY A 232 16.81 -1.69 -1.03
C GLY A 232 17.85 -2.28 -0.09
N ILE A 233 17.54 -2.40 1.20
CA ILE A 233 18.44 -3.04 2.18
C ILE A 233 18.66 -4.51 1.81
N ILE A 234 17.57 -5.25 1.56
CA ILE A 234 17.67 -6.69 1.30
C ILE A 234 18.42 -6.95 0.00
N ILE A 235 18.04 -6.26 -1.08
CA ILE A 235 18.65 -6.40 -2.39
C ILE A 235 20.08 -5.87 -2.39
N GLY A 236 20.40 -4.86 -1.58
CA GLY A 236 21.78 -4.40 -1.43
C GLY A 236 22.67 -5.42 -0.71
N ILE A 237 22.17 -6.05 0.35
CA ILE A 237 22.89 -7.09 1.10
C ILE A 237 23.10 -8.34 0.24
N THR A 238 22.05 -8.78 -0.46
CA THR A 238 22.14 -10.00 -1.25
C THR A 238 22.81 -9.73 -2.59
N GLY A 239 22.36 -8.70 -3.31
CA GLY A 239 22.45 -8.51 -4.76
C GLY A 239 23.81 -8.22 -5.38
N PHE A 240 24.75 -7.61 -4.66
CA PHE A 240 25.98 -7.12 -5.32
C PHE A 240 27.18 -8.03 -5.15
N SER A 241 27.94 -8.16 -6.24
CA SER A 241 29.09 -9.07 -6.37
C SER A 241 30.25 -8.77 -5.41
N PHE A 242 30.34 -7.53 -4.92
CA PHE A 242 31.22 -7.20 -3.80
C PHE A 242 30.57 -7.64 -2.49
N SER A 243 30.96 -8.82 -2.05
CA SER A 243 30.63 -9.41 -0.76
C SER A 243 30.61 -8.35 0.36
N LEU A 244 29.42 -8.09 0.92
CA LEU A 244 29.26 -7.28 2.14
C LEU A 244 29.74 -5.83 2.04
N SER A 245 29.74 -5.21 0.85
CA SER A 245 29.92 -3.75 0.74
C SER A 245 28.76 -3.04 1.47
N PRO A 246 28.98 -2.41 2.65
CA PRO A 246 27.92 -1.70 3.38
C PRO A 246 27.38 -0.55 2.52
N TRP A 247 28.23 -0.03 1.64
CA TRP A 247 27.93 1.03 0.69
C TRP A 247 26.86 0.63 -0.32
N SER A 248 26.88 -0.61 -0.83
CA SER A 248 25.85 -1.11 -1.76
C SER A 248 24.47 -1.23 -1.11
N THR A 249 24.44 -1.63 0.16
CA THR A 249 23.21 -1.68 0.96
C THR A 249 22.68 -0.28 1.22
N ALA A 250 23.55 0.62 1.63
CA ALA A 250 23.19 1.98 1.99
C ALA A 250 22.71 2.79 0.77
N ILE A 251 23.38 2.68 -0.40
CA ILE A 251 22.94 3.38 -1.60
C ILE A 251 21.55 2.92 -2.07
N MET A 252 21.30 1.60 -2.09
CA MET A 252 20.03 1.02 -2.50
C MET A 252 18.90 1.33 -1.52
N ALA A 253 19.18 1.29 -0.23
CA ALA A 253 18.22 1.65 0.81
C ALA A 253 17.83 3.12 0.74
N PHE A 254 18.82 4.00 0.60
CA PHE A 254 18.60 5.45 0.54
C PHE A 254 17.91 5.88 -0.76
N SER A 255 18.34 5.35 -1.91
CA SER A 255 17.68 5.62 -3.19
C SER A 255 16.26 5.06 -3.23
N GLY A 256 16.04 3.86 -2.66
CA GLY A 256 14.71 3.26 -2.52
C GLY A 256 13.77 4.08 -1.62
N LEU A 257 14.28 4.63 -0.51
CA LEU A 257 13.53 5.51 0.39
C LEU A 257 13.05 6.78 -0.34
N ILE A 258 13.96 7.48 -1.02
CA ILE A 258 13.65 8.73 -1.72
C ILE A 258 12.70 8.45 -2.89
N SER A 259 13.00 7.41 -3.67
CA SER A 259 12.14 6.94 -4.76
C SER A 259 10.71 6.69 -4.29
N GLY A 260 10.52 6.01 -3.15
CA GLY A 260 9.21 5.73 -2.60
C GLY A 260 8.51 6.95 -1.98
N SER A 261 9.24 7.98 -1.58
CA SER A 261 8.65 9.27 -1.16
C SER A 261 7.94 9.97 -2.33
N PHE A 262 8.46 9.80 -3.54
CA PHE A 262 7.88 10.33 -4.77
C PHE A 262 6.87 9.38 -5.44
N ASN A 263 6.40 8.34 -4.76
CA ASN A 263 5.44 7.38 -5.32
C ASN A 263 4.12 8.03 -5.80
N LYS A 264 3.69 9.14 -5.18
CA LYS A 264 2.48 9.89 -5.53
C LYS A 264 2.56 10.53 -6.91
N LEU A 265 3.76 10.78 -7.42
CA LEU A 265 4.01 11.32 -8.76
C LEU A 265 4.06 10.21 -9.83
N GLY A 266 3.77 8.96 -9.46
CA GLY A 266 3.75 7.81 -10.36
C GLY A 266 5.14 7.36 -10.81
N LYS A 267 5.21 6.68 -11.95
CA LYS A 267 6.45 6.06 -12.47
C LYS A 267 7.60 7.07 -12.61
N ILE A 268 7.30 8.26 -13.15
CA ILE A 268 8.31 9.28 -13.42
C ILE A 268 8.90 9.78 -12.10
N GLY A 269 8.07 10.02 -11.08
CA GLY A 269 8.53 10.42 -9.75
C GLY A 269 9.42 9.39 -9.06
N VAL A 270 9.08 8.11 -9.19
CA VAL A 270 9.88 7.01 -8.61
C VAL A 270 11.26 6.93 -9.28
N ILE A 271 11.33 7.07 -10.61
CA ILE A 271 12.60 7.08 -11.36
C ILE A 271 13.45 8.31 -11.02
N THR A 272 12.85 9.50 -11.00
CA THR A 272 13.58 10.73 -10.65
C THR A 272 14.02 10.71 -9.19
N GLY A 273 13.19 10.22 -8.28
CA GLY A 273 13.52 10.04 -6.87
C GLY A 273 14.67 9.07 -6.65
N PHE A 274 14.68 7.93 -7.35
CA PHE A 274 15.79 6.99 -7.27
C PHE A 274 17.09 7.62 -7.80
N SER A 275 17.00 8.33 -8.93
CA SER A 275 18.15 9.02 -9.54
C SER A 275 18.71 10.11 -8.61
N LEU A 276 17.83 10.91 -8.00
CA LEU A 276 18.21 11.92 -7.00
C LEU A 276 18.87 11.27 -5.78
N GLY A 277 18.29 10.19 -5.23
CA GLY A 277 18.88 9.50 -4.09
C GLY A 277 20.23 8.87 -4.41
N TYR A 278 20.37 8.28 -5.59
CA TYR A 278 21.64 7.72 -6.08
C TYR A 278 22.72 8.81 -6.24
N LEU A 279 22.37 9.97 -6.81
CA LEU A 279 23.29 11.10 -6.96
C LEU A 279 23.68 11.69 -5.61
N LEU A 280 22.70 11.95 -4.73
CA LEU A 280 22.96 12.49 -3.39
C LEU A 280 23.87 11.57 -2.60
N TYR A 281 23.62 10.25 -2.63
CA TYR A 281 24.47 9.29 -1.93
C TYR A 281 25.90 9.29 -2.49
N ASN A 282 26.07 9.25 -3.81
CA ASN A 282 27.40 9.23 -4.41
C ASN A 282 28.19 10.52 -4.18
N PHE A 283 27.54 11.69 -4.18
CA PHE A 283 28.24 12.96 -3.97
C PHE A 283 28.56 13.25 -2.51
N TYR A 284 27.67 12.89 -1.57
CA TYR A 284 27.82 13.27 -0.16
C TYR A 284 28.36 12.16 0.74
N VAL A 285 28.09 10.89 0.41
CA VAL A 285 28.38 9.76 1.31
C VAL A 285 29.50 8.89 0.76
N ASN A 286 29.54 8.68 -0.55
CA ASN A 286 30.55 7.85 -1.18
C ASN A 286 31.87 8.62 -1.35
N SER A 287 32.76 8.49 -0.37
CA SER A 287 34.11 9.08 -0.43
C SER A 287 35.07 8.36 -1.38
N MET A 288 34.69 7.18 -1.90
CA MET A 288 35.56 6.31 -2.69
C MET A 288 35.56 6.64 -4.19
N GLY A 289 34.67 7.51 -4.67
CA GLY A 289 34.61 7.94 -6.07
C GLY A 289 34.21 6.86 -7.09
N GLU A 290 34.05 5.60 -6.67
CA GLU A 290 33.62 4.50 -7.54
C GLU A 290 32.10 4.35 -7.55
N ALA A 291 31.52 4.31 -8.75
CA ALA A 291 30.10 4.03 -8.95
C ALA A 291 29.81 2.55 -8.67
N ILE A 292 29.32 2.26 -7.46
CA ILE A 292 29.00 0.90 -6.99
C ILE A 292 27.96 0.21 -7.89
N ILE A 293 27.03 0.98 -8.45
CA ILE A 293 26.04 0.51 -9.44
C ILE A 293 26.37 1.19 -10.76
N SER A 294 26.61 0.40 -11.80
CA SER A 294 26.92 0.93 -13.14
C SER A 294 25.70 1.67 -13.73
N LEU A 295 25.94 2.83 -14.34
CA LEU A 295 24.91 3.59 -15.07
C LEU A 295 24.07 2.78 -16.07
N PRO A 296 24.63 1.83 -16.87
CA PRO A 296 23.80 1.01 -17.75
C PRO A 296 22.77 0.14 -17.01
N VAL A 297 23.09 -0.32 -15.79
CA VAL A 297 22.13 -1.09 -14.96
C VAL A 297 20.90 -0.23 -14.63
N LEU A 298 21.15 1.01 -14.22
CA LEU A 298 20.08 1.96 -13.87
C LEU A 298 19.22 2.29 -15.08
N ALA A 299 19.84 2.57 -16.23
CA ALA A 299 19.13 2.88 -17.46
C ALA A 299 18.19 1.74 -17.88
N VAL A 300 18.67 0.50 -17.88
CA VAL A 300 17.85 -0.68 -18.23
C VAL A 300 16.72 -0.87 -17.22
N ALA A 301 16.99 -0.74 -15.92
CA ALA A 301 15.96 -0.86 -14.88
C ALA A 301 14.87 0.22 -15.02
N PHE A 302 15.24 1.46 -15.35
CA PHE A 302 14.27 2.54 -15.57
C PHE A 302 13.41 2.30 -16.80
N ILE A 303 14.00 1.82 -17.90
CA ILE A 303 13.26 1.45 -19.11
C ILE A 303 12.24 0.33 -18.81
N LEU A 304 12.64 -0.69 -18.03
CA LEU A 304 11.74 -1.76 -17.60
C LEU A 304 10.54 -1.25 -16.80
N VAL A 305 10.75 -0.32 -15.86
CA VAL A 305 9.66 0.30 -15.09
C VAL A 305 8.75 1.15 -15.99
N LEU A 306 9.32 1.84 -16.98
CA LEU A 306 8.55 2.65 -17.91
C LEU A 306 7.63 1.78 -18.79
N LEU A 307 8.18 0.68 -19.33
CA LEU A 307 7.48 -0.30 -20.16
C LEU A 307 6.38 -1.06 -19.41
N LEU A 308 6.45 -1.14 -18.07
CA LEU A 308 5.50 -1.89 -17.27
C LEU A 308 4.07 -1.31 -17.38
N PRO A 309 3.07 -2.00 -17.96
CA PRO A 309 1.74 -1.42 -18.15
C PRO A 309 1.05 -1.08 -16.83
N GLN A 310 0.29 0.03 -16.80
CA GLN A 310 -0.40 0.51 -15.59
C GLN A 310 -1.35 -0.54 -14.99
N ASN A 311 -1.94 -1.40 -15.84
CA ASN A 311 -2.82 -2.49 -15.41
C ASN A 311 -2.11 -3.49 -14.49
N ILE A 312 -0.82 -3.79 -14.74
CA ILE A 312 -0.04 -4.69 -13.88
C ILE A 312 0.22 -4.01 -12.54
N ILE A 313 0.60 -2.73 -12.55
CA ILE A 313 0.87 -1.95 -11.33
C ILE A 313 -0.37 -1.89 -10.44
N ASN A 314 -1.55 -1.62 -11.01
CA ASN A 314 -2.80 -1.57 -10.27
C ASN A 314 -3.20 -2.94 -9.72
N ARG A 315 -3.03 -4.02 -10.50
CA ARG A 315 -3.25 -5.39 -10.00
C ARG A 315 -2.30 -5.75 -8.86
N THR A 316 -1.01 -5.43 -8.99
CA THR A 316 -0.04 -5.69 -7.91
C THR A 316 -0.35 -4.86 -6.68
N ARG A 317 -0.77 -3.59 -6.84
CA ARG A 317 -1.19 -2.75 -5.72
C ARG A 317 -2.40 -3.35 -5.01
N LEU A 318 -3.41 -3.82 -5.74
CA LEU A 318 -4.57 -4.51 -5.16
C LEU A 318 -4.16 -5.80 -4.43
N TYR A 319 -3.23 -6.57 -4.97
CA TYR A 319 -2.75 -7.79 -4.31
C TYR A 319 -1.97 -7.49 -3.02
N LEU A 320 -1.10 -6.48 -3.05
CA LEU A 320 -0.29 -6.02 -1.91
C LEU A 320 -1.12 -5.27 -0.85
N SER A 321 -2.21 -4.60 -1.23
CA SER A 321 -3.15 -3.94 -0.29
C SER A 321 -4.24 -4.87 0.22
N SER A 322 -4.62 -5.90 -0.55
CA SER A 322 -5.63 -6.87 -0.15
C SER A 322 -5.05 -7.75 0.94
N SER A 323 -5.41 -7.47 2.19
CA SER A 323 -5.28 -8.45 3.26
C SER A 323 -5.95 -9.76 2.80
N TYR A 324 -5.40 -10.91 3.18
CA TYR A 324 -5.98 -12.23 2.85
C TYR A 324 -7.38 -12.43 3.46
N ASN A 325 -7.86 -11.47 4.26
CA ASN A 325 -9.28 -11.31 4.54
C ASN A 325 -9.97 -10.74 3.30
N GLY A 326 -10.81 -11.56 2.65
CA GLY A 326 -11.59 -11.25 1.44
C GLY A 326 -12.58 -10.08 1.54
N THR A 327 -12.41 -9.14 2.47
CA THR A 327 -13.26 -7.98 2.69
C THR A 327 -12.88 -6.78 1.81
N ASN A 328 -11.66 -6.73 1.25
CA ASN A 328 -11.23 -5.57 0.44
C ASN A 328 -11.55 -5.69 -1.06
N LEU A 329 -11.85 -6.88 -1.57
CA LEU A 329 -12.45 -6.97 -2.90
C LEU A 329 -13.87 -6.38 -2.89
N GLU A 330 -14.59 -6.56 -1.78
CA GLU A 330 -15.84 -5.86 -1.53
C GLU A 330 -15.64 -4.35 -1.38
N SER A 331 -14.57 -3.86 -0.74
CA SER A 331 -14.38 -2.41 -0.58
C SER A 331 -14.15 -1.66 -1.90
N TYR A 332 -13.42 -2.25 -2.87
CA TYR A 332 -13.29 -1.67 -4.21
C TYR A 332 -14.60 -1.74 -4.99
N GLN A 333 -15.33 -2.86 -4.90
CA GLN A 333 -16.68 -2.96 -5.49
C GLN A 333 -17.67 -2.00 -4.81
N LEU A 334 -17.48 -1.69 -3.53
CA LEU A 334 -18.28 -0.72 -2.78
C LEU A 334 -17.91 0.71 -3.18
N GLU A 335 -16.64 1.04 -3.43
CA GLU A 335 -16.25 2.34 -3.99
C GLU A 335 -16.79 2.52 -5.41
N GLU A 336 -16.73 1.49 -6.25
CA GLU A 336 -17.25 1.56 -7.61
C GLU A 336 -18.79 1.65 -7.62
N ARG A 337 -19.47 0.84 -6.79
CA ARG A 337 -20.93 0.99 -6.57
C ARG A 337 -21.29 2.34 -5.95
N ALA A 338 -20.48 2.88 -5.02
CA ALA A 338 -20.73 4.18 -4.42
C ALA A 338 -20.57 5.30 -5.46
N ARG A 339 -19.58 5.19 -6.36
CA ARG A 339 -19.41 6.12 -7.48
C ARG A 339 -20.59 6.07 -8.43
N ASP A 340 -21.05 4.87 -8.79
CA ASP A 340 -22.19 4.70 -9.69
C ASP A 340 -23.48 5.22 -9.05
N ARG A 341 -23.69 4.98 -7.75
CA ARG A 341 -24.80 5.55 -6.97
C ARG A 341 -24.75 7.07 -6.89
N LEU A 342 -23.56 7.66 -6.74
CA LEU A 342 -23.38 9.10 -6.75
C LEU A 342 -23.67 9.70 -8.13
N TYR A 343 -23.31 9.01 -9.20
CA TYR A 343 -23.66 9.41 -10.57
C TYR A 343 -25.18 9.33 -10.82
N GLU A 344 -25.83 8.25 -10.38
CA GLU A 344 -27.31 8.14 -10.42
C GLU A 344 -27.99 9.25 -9.61
N LEU A 345 -27.49 9.55 -8.40
CA LEU A 345 -28.02 10.64 -7.58
C LEU A 345 -27.81 12.01 -8.25
N ALA A 346 -26.65 12.24 -8.85
CA ALA A 346 -26.37 13.47 -9.58
C ALA A 346 -27.26 13.62 -10.82
N SER A 347 -27.52 12.54 -11.57
CA SER A 347 -28.45 12.59 -12.71
C SER A 347 -29.88 12.85 -12.24
N LEU A 348 -30.35 12.17 -11.19
CA LEU A 348 -31.68 12.40 -10.63
C LEU A 348 -31.86 13.83 -10.10
N LEU A 349 -30.84 14.40 -9.45
CA LEU A 349 -30.85 15.79 -9.01
C LEU A 349 -30.85 16.77 -10.20
N SER A 350 -30.15 16.44 -11.28
CA SER A 350 -30.16 17.21 -12.52
C SER A 350 -31.54 17.18 -13.18
N ASP A 351 -32.18 16.01 -13.24
CA ASP A 351 -33.52 15.83 -13.82
C ASP A 351 -34.59 16.54 -12.97
N LEU A 352 -34.49 16.46 -11.64
CA LEU A 352 -35.32 17.24 -10.72
C LEU A 352 -35.11 18.74 -10.91
N GLY A 353 -33.86 19.19 -11.03
CA GLY A 353 -33.52 20.57 -11.35
C GLY A 353 -34.13 21.04 -12.67
N GLY A 354 -34.11 20.17 -13.69
CA GLY A 354 -34.77 20.39 -14.99
C GLY A 354 -36.28 20.52 -14.85
N ALA A 355 -36.93 19.61 -14.12
CA ALA A 355 -38.37 19.66 -13.88
C ALA A 355 -38.81 20.94 -13.12
N PHE A 356 -38.03 21.38 -12.12
CA PHE A 356 -38.29 22.65 -11.44
C PHE A 356 -38.06 23.85 -12.36
N LYS A 357 -37.04 23.80 -13.23
CA LYS A 357 -36.77 24.85 -14.22
C LYS A 357 -37.92 24.97 -15.23
N ASP A 358 -38.42 23.86 -15.76
CA ASP A 358 -39.55 23.88 -16.70
C ASP A 358 -40.86 24.34 -16.06
N THR A 359 -41.07 24.02 -14.78
CA THR A 359 -42.26 24.46 -14.04
C THR A 359 -42.18 25.94 -13.63
N LEU A 360 -40.98 26.44 -13.33
CA LEU A 360 -40.74 27.86 -13.06
C LEU A 360 -40.85 28.67 -14.36
N ILE A 361 -40.24 28.24 -15.46
CA ILE A 361 -40.29 28.93 -16.76
C ILE A 361 -41.72 28.96 -17.31
N LYS A 362 -42.50 27.87 -17.22
CA LYS A 362 -43.92 27.89 -17.62
C LYS A 362 -44.81 28.80 -16.76
N LYS A 363 -44.39 29.09 -15.53
CA LYS A 363 -45.11 29.99 -14.61
C LYS A 363 -44.64 31.45 -14.77
N GLU A 364 -43.38 31.66 -15.14
CA GLU A 364 -42.78 32.97 -15.47
C GLU A 364 -43.24 33.49 -16.84
N GLU A 365 -43.43 32.63 -17.84
CA GLU A 365 -43.94 33.03 -19.16
C GLU A 365 -45.38 33.59 -19.13
N ARG A 366 -46.13 33.37 -18.04
CA ARG A 366 -47.45 33.97 -17.84
C ARG A 366 -47.45 35.21 -16.93
N ILE A 367 -46.33 35.59 -16.31
CA ILE A 367 -46.33 36.51 -15.18
C ILE A 367 -45.07 37.40 -15.21
N LEU A 368 -45.28 38.69 -15.51
CA LEU A 368 -44.30 39.79 -15.59
C LEU A 368 -43.18 39.65 -16.63
N SER A 369 -43.41 40.19 -17.84
CA SER A 369 -42.30 40.48 -18.73
C SER A 369 -41.37 41.50 -18.05
N ALA A 370 -40.05 41.30 -18.14
CA ALA A 370 -39.05 42.29 -17.72
C ALA A 370 -39.32 43.67 -18.35
N GLU A 371 -39.98 43.67 -19.51
CA GLU A 371 -40.46 44.83 -20.24
C GLU A 371 -41.57 45.61 -19.50
N TYR A 372 -42.52 44.95 -18.84
CA TYR A 372 -43.55 45.63 -18.03
C TYR A 372 -42.94 46.27 -16.78
N LEU A 373 -42.00 45.58 -16.11
CA LEU A 373 -41.27 46.16 -14.98
C LEU A 373 -40.49 47.41 -15.39
N ASP A 374 -39.81 47.36 -16.55
CA ASP A 374 -39.06 48.51 -17.08
C ASP A 374 -39.98 49.68 -17.45
N LEU A 375 -41.14 49.40 -18.06
CA LEU A 375 -42.14 50.40 -18.41
C LEU A 375 -42.70 51.12 -17.17
N VAL A 376 -43.09 50.37 -16.14
CA VAL A 376 -43.57 50.91 -14.86
C VAL A 376 -42.50 51.73 -14.16
N CYS A 377 -41.26 51.24 -14.13
CA CYS A 377 -40.13 51.95 -13.53
C CYS A 377 -39.85 53.27 -14.24
N ARG A 378 -39.85 53.27 -15.59
CA ARG A 378 -39.64 54.47 -16.41
C ARG A 378 -40.77 55.48 -16.23
N LYS A 379 -42.02 55.05 -16.20
CA LYS A 379 -43.18 55.93 -15.97
C LYS A 379 -43.14 56.55 -14.57
N ALA A 380 -42.84 55.76 -13.54
CA ALA A 380 -42.63 56.27 -12.19
C ALA A 380 -41.45 57.24 -12.07
N GLN A 381 -40.38 57.03 -12.85
CA GLN A 381 -39.23 57.93 -12.86
C GLN A 381 -39.57 59.29 -13.46
N LEU A 382 -40.39 59.33 -14.51
CA LEU A 382 -40.79 60.55 -15.22
C LEU A 382 -41.92 61.31 -14.52
N GLU A 383 -42.94 60.61 -14.06
CA GLU A 383 -44.17 61.23 -13.53
C GLU A 383 -44.10 61.55 -12.02
N VAL A 384 -43.33 60.77 -11.25
CA VAL A 384 -43.30 60.88 -9.78
C VAL A 384 -41.94 61.29 -9.25
N CYS A 385 -40.85 60.74 -9.82
CA CYS A 385 -39.51 60.92 -9.26
C CYS A 385 -38.71 62.06 -9.91
N SER A 386 -39.20 62.69 -10.97
CA SER A 386 -38.50 63.72 -11.74
C SER A 386 -38.13 64.93 -10.88
N ASP A 387 -39.10 65.45 -10.12
CA ASP A 387 -38.96 66.59 -9.20
C ASP A 387 -38.82 66.17 -7.71
N CYS A 388 -38.53 64.89 -7.45
CA CYS A 388 -38.44 64.37 -6.09
C CYS A 388 -37.03 64.57 -5.49
N GLY A 389 -36.93 65.20 -4.31
CA GLY A 389 -35.67 65.39 -3.59
C GLY A 389 -34.94 64.08 -3.20
N MET A 390 -35.66 62.96 -3.15
CA MET A 390 -35.10 61.62 -2.84
C MET A 390 -34.67 60.82 -4.08
N ARG A 391 -34.76 61.39 -5.29
CA ARG A 391 -34.44 60.72 -6.56
C ARG A 391 -33.04 60.11 -6.57
N ARG A 392 -32.02 60.85 -6.13
CA ARG A 392 -30.62 60.37 -6.09
C ARG A 392 -30.48 59.13 -5.21
N ILE A 393 -31.17 59.07 -4.08
CA ILE A 393 -31.07 57.92 -3.17
C ILE A 393 -31.77 56.69 -3.77
N CYS A 394 -32.96 56.88 -4.34
CA CYS A 394 -33.75 55.77 -4.88
C CYS A 394 -33.19 55.21 -6.21
N TRP A 395 -32.70 56.06 -7.12
CA TRP A 395 -32.29 55.65 -8.47
C TRP A 395 -30.78 55.58 -8.68
N GLU A 396 -29.96 56.34 -7.94
CA GLU A 396 -28.49 56.32 -8.12
C GLU A 396 -27.80 55.51 -7.01
N LYS A 397 -28.21 55.69 -5.75
CA LYS A 397 -27.54 55.05 -4.60
C LYS A 397 -28.06 53.65 -4.28
N GLU A 398 -29.37 53.40 -4.34
CA GLU A 398 -29.98 52.10 -4.01
C GLU A 398 -30.90 51.53 -5.13
N PRO A 399 -30.49 51.51 -6.42
CA PRO A 399 -31.37 51.11 -7.53
C PRO A 399 -31.90 49.68 -7.40
N LYS A 400 -31.06 48.73 -6.97
CA LYS A 400 -31.46 47.32 -6.78
C LYS A 400 -32.60 47.17 -5.78
N ARG A 401 -32.58 47.97 -4.71
CA ARG A 401 -33.58 47.93 -3.64
C ARG A 401 -34.90 48.56 -4.09
N THR A 402 -34.82 49.61 -4.88
CA THR A 402 -35.96 50.28 -5.53
C THR A 402 -36.63 49.33 -6.53
N MET A 403 -35.88 48.70 -7.43
CA MET A 403 -36.41 47.72 -8.40
C MET A 403 -37.07 46.51 -7.72
N ALA A 404 -36.45 45.96 -6.67
CA ALA A 404 -37.05 44.89 -5.88
C ALA A 404 -38.37 45.32 -5.20
N SER A 405 -38.49 46.59 -4.82
CA SER A 405 -39.72 47.14 -4.23
C SER A 405 -40.83 47.32 -5.28
N PHE A 406 -40.49 47.77 -6.49
CA PHE A 406 -41.45 47.80 -7.61
C PHE A 406 -41.91 46.38 -7.99
N TYR A 407 -40.98 45.43 -8.08
CA TYR A 407 -41.29 44.04 -8.40
C TYR A 407 -42.24 43.40 -7.37
N THR A 408 -42.00 43.64 -6.08
CA THR A 408 -42.91 43.19 -5.01
C THR A 408 -44.27 43.88 -5.10
N LEU A 409 -44.33 45.17 -5.42
CA LEU A 409 -45.58 45.90 -5.58
C LEU A 409 -46.44 45.36 -6.75
N ILE A 410 -45.84 45.05 -7.90
CA ILE A 410 -46.56 44.48 -9.05
C ILE A 410 -47.06 43.07 -8.71
N LYS A 411 -46.21 42.24 -8.09
CA LYS A 411 -46.59 40.90 -7.62
C LYS A 411 -47.78 40.91 -6.64
N HIS A 412 -47.90 41.95 -5.81
CA HIS A 412 -49.05 42.12 -4.92
C HIS A 412 -50.34 42.49 -5.67
N GLN A 413 -50.27 43.28 -6.75
CA GLN A 413 -51.45 43.65 -7.55
C GLN A 413 -51.98 42.48 -8.39
N GLU A 414 -51.11 41.60 -8.88
CA GLU A 414 -51.50 40.40 -9.64
C GLU A 414 -52.04 39.24 -8.78
N GLY A 415 -52.19 39.43 -7.45
CA GLY A 415 -52.76 38.42 -6.55
C GLY A 415 -51.82 37.28 -6.17
N LEU A 416 -50.51 37.42 -6.44
CA LEU A 416 -49.49 36.37 -6.20
C LEU A 416 -48.89 36.40 -4.78
N SER A 417 -49.44 37.23 -3.88
CA SER A 417 -49.00 37.31 -2.49
C SER A 417 -50.11 37.82 -1.56
N ASP A 418 -50.30 37.10 -0.44
CA ASP A 418 -51.43 37.18 0.51
C ASP A 418 -51.48 38.46 1.38
N LYS A 419 -50.63 39.46 1.10
CA LYS A 419 -50.57 40.71 1.86
C LYS A 419 -50.75 41.89 0.92
N ASN A 420 -51.92 42.51 0.96
CA ASN A 420 -52.23 43.73 0.20
C ASN A 420 -51.55 44.97 0.82
N THR A 421 -50.28 44.85 1.19
CA THR A 421 -49.49 45.86 1.91
C THR A 421 -48.45 46.47 1.00
N ILE A 422 -48.44 47.80 0.96
CA ILE A 422 -47.42 48.59 0.26
C ILE A 422 -46.03 48.29 0.87
N PRO A 423 -45.00 48.02 0.05
CA PRO A 423 -43.63 47.82 0.52
C PRO A 423 -43.15 48.97 1.41
N PHE A 424 -42.43 48.63 2.49
CA PHE A 424 -41.93 49.59 3.48
C PHE A 424 -41.15 50.75 2.87
N LEU A 425 -40.45 50.51 1.76
CA LEU A 425 -39.65 51.51 1.06
C LEU A 425 -40.50 52.67 0.53
N PHE A 426 -41.66 52.39 -0.07
CA PHE A 426 -42.59 53.43 -0.52
C PHE A 426 -43.24 54.13 0.67
N LYS A 427 -43.63 53.39 1.71
CA LYS A 427 -44.25 53.94 2.92
C LYS A 427 -43.33 54.89 3.71
N SER A 428 -42.02 54.63 3.69
CA SER A 428 -41.03 55.40 4.47
C SER A 428 -40.39 56.55 3.69
N ARG A 429 -40.27 56.46 2.36
CA ARG A 429 -39.50 57.42 1.55
C ARG A 429 -40.32 58.15 0.48
N CYS A 430 -41.52 57.67 0.11
CA CYS A 430 -42.30 58.23 -0.98
C CYS A 430 -43.58 58.94 -0.49
N GLY A 431 -43.63 60.26 -0.63
CA GLY A 431 -44.81 61.07 -0.33
C GLY A 431 -45.97 60.91 -1.33
N GLN A 432 -45.73 60.30 -2.50
CA GLN A 432 -46.70 60.09 -3.58
C GLN A 432 -46.96 58.60 -3.88
N THR A 433 -47.06 57.81 -2.81
CA THR A 433 -47.22 56.34 -2.91
C THR A 433 -48.51 55.93 -3.64
N GLU A 434 -49.60 56.70 -3.50
CA GLU A 434 -50.87 56.42 -4.19
C GLU A 434 -50.78 56.61 -5.72
N THR A 435 -49.96 57.55 -6.19
CA THR A 435 -49.73 57.77 -7.62
C THR A 435 -48.96 56.60 -8.25
N ILE A 436 -47.95 56.08 -7.53
CA ILE A 436 -47.22 54.89 -7.95
C ILE A 436 -48.14 53.67 -8.04
N LYS A 437 -49.08 53.53 -7.10
CA LYS A 437 -50.07 52.44 -7.13
C LYS A 437 -51.02 52.54 -8.32
N LYS A 438 -51.33 53.76 -8.81
CA LYS A 438 -52.10 53.95 -10.04
C LYS A 438 -51.30 53.55 -11.28
N ILE A 439 -50.03 53.95 -11.36
CA ILE A 439 -49.13 53.61 -12.48
C ILE A 439 -48.97 52.09 -12.66
N VAL A 440 -49.02 51.33 -11.57
CA VAL A 440 -48.92 49.85 -11.58
C VAL A 440 -50.26 49.17 -11.93
N LYS A 441 -51.38 49.90 -11.86
CA LYS A 441 -52.72 49.40 -12.20
C LYS A 441 -53.13 49.69 -13.64
N GLU A 442 -52.52 50.70 -14.25
CA GLU A 442 -52.61 51.00 -15.68
C GLU A 442 -51.70 50.05 -16.48
#